data_AF-A0A530ZN28-F1
#
_entry.id   AF-A0A530ZN28-F1
#
_cell.length_a   1.000
_cell.length_b   1.000
_cell.length_c   1.000
_cell.angle_alpha   90.00
_cell.angle_beta   90.00
_cell.angle_gamma   90.00
#
_symmetry.space_group_name_H-M   'P 1'
#
loop_
_entity.id
_entity.type
_entity.pdbx_description
1 polymer ?
#
loop_
_entity_poly.entity_id
_entity_poly.type
_entity_poly.pdbx_seq_one_letter_code
_entity_poly.pdbx_strand_id
1 'polypeptide(L)'
;MSERWARTFLTAYRFAGAAAYPLVGPYVAWRTSRGKEDRIRRRERYGIAGRERPEGPLIWIHAASVGETIAVVPLVESILDYGVNIVLTTGTVTSAQVAEERLGDRIIHQYVPLDLKPAVSRFLDHWRPDLAIIAESE
;
A
#
# COMPACT_ATOMS: atom_id res chain seq x y z
N MET A 1 2.37 12.43 -41.21
CA MET A 1 2.34 13.59 -40.30
C MET A 1 1.65 13.18 -38.98
N SER A 2 2.29 12.33 -38.14
CA SER A 2 1.68 11.85 -36.88
C SER A 2 2.68 11.46 -35.78
N GLU A 3 3.89 10.98 -36.09
CA GLU A 3 4.82 10.49 -35.05
C GLU A 3 5.52 11.60 -34.23
N ARG A 4 5.83 12.73 -34.85
CA ARG A 4 6.53 13.85 -34.18
C ARG A 4 5.64 14.52 -33.14
N TRP A 5 4.35 14.67 -33.43
CA TRP A 5 3.39 15.23 -32.49
C TRP A 5 3.16 14.31 -31.30
N ALA A 6 3.01 13.00 -31.53
CA ALA A 6 2.85 12.02 -30.45
C ALA A 6 4.05 12.03 -29.48
N ARG A 7 5.28 12.08 -29.99
CA ARG A 7 6.49 12.15 -29.15
C ARG A 7 6.58 13.44 -28.35
N THR A 8 6.22 14.58 -28.95
CA THR A 8 6.20 15.87 -28.26
C THR A 8 5.13 15.90 -27.16
N PHE A 9 3.94 15.38 -27.42
CA PHE A 9 2.87 15.27 -26.42
C PHE A 9 3.25 14.35 -25.25
N LEU A 10 3.81 13.18 -25.53
CA LEU A 10 4.30 12.25 -24.50
C LEU A 10 5.43 12.86 -23.66
N THR A 11 6.32 13.62 -24.29
CA THR A 11 7.42 14.28 -23.58
C THR A 11 6.89 15.40 -22.68
N ALA A 12 5.98 16.23 -23.18
CA ALA A 12 5.32 17.28 -22.40
C ALA A 12 4.53 16.71 -21.21
N TYR A 13 3.81 15.60 -21.41
CA TYR A 13 3.10 14.88 -20.35
C TYR A 13 4.03 14.37 -19.25
N ARG A 14 5.19 13.79 -19.62
CA ARG A 14 6.19 13.32 -18.66
C ARG A 14 6.84 14.46 -17.86
N PHE A 15 7.12 15.58 -18.50
CA PHE A 15 7.64 16.76 -17.81
C PHE A 15 6.60 17.41 -16.90
N ALA A 16 5.33 17.44 -17.30
CA ALA A 16 4.23 17.90 -16.44
C ALA A 16 4.06 17.01 -15.19
N GLY A 17 4.15 15.68 -15.34
CA GLY A 17 4.12 14.75 -14.22
C GLY A 17 5.32 14.90 -13.28
N ALA A 18 6.53 15.07 -13.81
CA ALA A 18 7.73 15.35 -13.02
C ALA A 18 7.66 16.70 -12.28
N ALA A 19 7.02 17.71 -12.88
CA ALA A 19 6.81 19.01 -12.25
C ALA A 19 5.72 18.99 -11.15
N ALA A 20 4.77 18.05 -11.22
CA ALA A 20 3.75 17.85 -10.19
C ALA A 20 4.24 17.02 -8.98
N TYR A 21 5.31 16.23 -9.15
CA TYR A 21 5.94 15.42 -8.11
C TYR A 21 6.27 16.18 -6.78
N PRO A 22 6.82 17.41 -6.79
CA PRO A 22 7.05 18.17 -5.55
C PRO A 22 5.77 18.58 -4.80
N LEU A 23 4.58 18.49 -5.42
CA LEU A 23 3.29 18.79 -4.78
C LEU A 23 2.69 17.58 -4.03
N VAL A 24 3.25 16.38 -4.22
CA VAL A 24 2.83 15.16 -3.51
C VAL A 24 3.20 15.22 -2.03
N GLY A 25 4.39 15.74 -1.70
CA GLY A 25 4.85 15.92 -0.32
C GLY A 25 3.94 16.83 0.53
N PRO A 26 3.57 18.03 0.06
CA PRO A 26 2.60 18.91 0.70
C PRO A 26 1.20 18.28 0.85
N TYR A 27 0.74 17.49 -0.13
CA TYR A 27 -0.54 16.78 -0.05
C TYR A 27 -0.54 15.70 1.04
N VAL A 28 0.55 14.92 1.14
CA VAL A 28 0.73 13.92 2.21
C VAL A 28 0.84 14.62 3.58
N ALA A 29 1.64 15.68 3.68
CA ALA A 29 1.80 16.47 4.91
C ALA A 29 0.48 17.13 5.38
N TRP A 30 -0.35 17.60 4.44
CA TRP A 30 -1.68 18.15 4.70
C TRP A 30 -2.69 17.09 5.16
N ARG A 31 -2.55 15.85 4.69
CA ARG A 31 -3.34 14.72 5.20
C ARG A 31 -2.89 14.31 6.60
N THR A 32 -1.59 14.27 6.88
CA THR A 32 -1.03 14.01 8.21
C THR A 32 -1.51 15.07 9.23
N SER A 33 -1.52 16.35 8.84
CA SER A 33 -1.95 17.46 9.72
C SER A 33 -3.44 17.46 10.05
N ARG A 34 -4.26 16.67 9.32
CA ARG A 34 -5.69 16.45 9.58
C ARG A 34 -5.98 15.22 10.46
N GLY A 35 -4.96 14.56 11.01
CA GLY A 35 -5.14 13.35 11.84
C GLY A 35 -5.37 12.06 11.06
N LYS A 36 -5.08 12.05 9.74
CA LYS A 36 -5.29 10.88 8.86
C LYS A 36 -4.11 9.91 8.85
N GLU A 37 -3.18 10.05 9.79
CA GLU A 37 -2.03 9.17 9.96
C GLU A 37 -1.82 8.86 11.44
N ASP A 38 -1.61 7.58 11.74
CA ASP A 38 -1.23 7.12 13.06
C ASP A 38 0.20 7.57 13.37
N ARG A 39 0.35 8.48 14.35
CA ARG A 39 1.65 9.04 14.75
C ARG A 39 2.64 8.00 15.22
N ILE A 40 2.16 6.89 15.80
CA ILE A 40 2.96 5.79 16.35
C ILE A 40 3.46 4.92 15.20
N ARG A 41 2.60 4.65 14.22
CA ARG A 41 2.86 3.75 13.09
C ARG A 41 3.42 4.45 11.84
N ARG A 42 3.78 5.73 11.92
CA ARG A 42 4.37 6.52 10.80
C ARG A 42 5.58 5.84 10.14
N ARG A 43 6.37 5.07 10.88
CA ARG A 43 7.56 4.38 10.35
C ARG A 43 7.22 3.34 9.29
N GLU A 44 6.02 2.77 9.34
CA GLU A 44 5.53 1.79 8.35
C GLU A 44 5.44 2.38 6.94
N ARG A 45 5.08 3.67 6.84
CA ARG A 45 5.08 4.42 5.57
C ARG A 45 6.47 4.50 4.93
N TYR A 46 7.53 4.40 5.72
CA TYR A 46 8.91 4.36 5.21
C TYR A 46 9.41 2.93 4.96
N GLY A 47 8.50 1.95 4.90
CA GLY A 47 8.83 0.54 4.71
C GLY A 47 9.44 -0.14 5.93
N ILE A 48 9.42 0.50 7.11
CA ILE A 48 9.96 -0.08 8.35
C ILE A 48 8.83 -0.87 9.03
N ALA A 49 8.89 -2.19 8.92
CA ALA A 49 7.94 -3.09 9.55
C ALA A 49 8.07 -3.11 11.08
N GLY A 50 6.94 -3.21 11.77
CA GLY A 50 6.88 -3.33 13.24
C GLY A 50 6.84 -4.77 13.76
N ARG A 51 6.72 -5.76 12.86
CA ARG A 51 6.70 -7.19 13.17
C ARG A 51 7.72 -7.93 12.29
N GLU A 52 8.27 -9.01 12.80
CA GLU A 52 9.16 -9.89 12.02
C GLU A 52 8.37 -10.63 10.93
N ARG A 53 9.04 -10.99 9.83
CA ARG A 53 8.42 -11.82 8.80
C ARG A 53 8.21 -13.24 9.35
N PRO A 54 6.98 -13.79 9.31
CA PRO A 54 6.73 -15.17 9.71
C PRO A 54 7.41 -16.17 8.77
N GLU A 55 7.71 -17.37 9.29
CA GLU A 55 8.22 -18.46 8.48
C GLU A 55 7.14 -19.01 7.53
N GLY A 56 7.58 -19.56 6.39
CA GLY A 56 6.68 -20.12 5.38
C GLY A 56 6.20 -19.11 4.32
N PRO A 57 5.17 -19.49 3.54
CA PRO A 57 4.64 -18.66 2.46
C PRO A 57 3.92 -17.43 3.02
N LEU A 58 4.11 -16.30 2.34
CA LEU A 58 3.50 -15.02 2.68
C LEU A 58 2.89 -14.37 1.44
N ILE A 59 1.61 -14.04 1.50
CA ILE A 59 0.91 -13.27 0.47
C ILE A 59 0.79 -11.82 0.93
N TRP A 60 1.19 -10.88 0.08
CA TRP A 60 0.92 -9.47 0.28
C TRP A 60 -0.39 -9.10 -0.40
N ILE A 61 -1.31 -8.51 0.37
CA ILE A 61 -2.57 -7.98 -0.16
C ILE A 61 -2.60 -6.46 0.04
N HIS A 62 -2.98 -5.71 -0.99
CA HIS A 62 -3.19 -4.27 -0.92
C HIS A 62 -4.66 -3.92 -1.17
N ALA A 63 -5.24 -3.11 -0.28
CA ALA A 63 -6.57 -2.53 -0.44
C ALA A 63 -6.49 -1.01 -0.22
N ALA A 64 -6.81 -0.22 -1.24
CA ALA A 64 -6.63 1.24 -1.21
C ALA A 64 -7.74 1.95 -0.41
N SER A 65 -8.92 1.35 -0.32
CA SER A 65 -10.14 1.93 0.24
C SER A 65 -10.81 1.00 1.27
N VAL A 66 -11.83 1.52 1.96
CA VAL A 66 -12.66 0.74 2.88
C VAL A 66 -13.46 -0.33 2.15
N GLY A 67 -14.03 0.01 0.98
CA GLY A 67 -14.81 -0.93 0.18
C GLY A 67 -13.97 -2.13 -0.27
N GLU A 68 -12.77 -1.88 -0.80
CA GLU A 68 -11.82 -2.95 -1.17
C GLU A 68 -11.38 -3.75 0.05
N THR A 69 -11.12 -3.09 1.19
CA THR A 69 -10.73 -3.79 2.43
C THR A 69 -11.81 -4.79 2.84
N ILE A 70 -13.09 -4.41 2.77
CA ILE A 70 -14.23 -5.29 3.06
C ILE A 70 -14.32 -6.41 2.00
N ALA A 71 -14.13 -6.07 0.73
CA ALA A 71 -14.23 -7.03 -0.38
C ALA A 71 -13.18 -8.14 -0.30
N VAL A 72 -11.96 -7.83 0.17
CA VAL A 72 -10.89 -8.84 0.30
C VAL A 72 -11.01 -9.72 1.53
N VAL A 73 -11.85 -9.38 2.54
CA VAL A 73 -12.01 -10.20 3.77
C VAL A 73 -12.29 -11.68 3.48
N PRO A 74 -13.31 -12.08 2.71
CA PRO A 74 -13.59 -13.49 2.47
C PRO A 74 -12.46 -14.21 1.72
N LEU A 75 -11.73 -13.51 0.84
CA LEU A 75 -10.54 -14.05 0.18
C LEU A 75 -9.41 -14.28 1.19
N VAL A 76 -9.16 -13.31 2.05
CA VAL A 76 -8.15 -13.40 3.13
C VAL A 76 -8.45 -14.60 4.02
N GLU A 77 -9.70 -14.74 4.48
CA GLU A 77 -10.10 -15.86 5.34
C GLU A 77 -9.87 -17.21 4.66
N SER A 78 -10.26 -17.34 3.39
CA SER A 78 -10.02 -18.57 2.64
C SER A 78 -8.54 -18.88 2.46
N ILE A 79 -7.67 -17.88 2.27
CA ILE A 79 -6.22 -18.09 2.16
C ILE A 79 -5.63 -18.55 3.50
N LEU A 80 -6.08 -17.97 4.61
CA LEU A 80 -5.63 -18.35 5.95
C LEU A 80 -5.92 -19.82 6.27
N ASP A 81 -7.03 -20.38 5.79
CA ASP A 81 -7.39 -21.79 5.98
C ASP A 81 -6.38 -22.77 5.33
N TYR A 82 -5.59 -22.31 4.35
CA TYR A 82 -4.49 -23.09 3.77
C TYR A 82 -3.18 -22.98 4.57
N GLY A 83 -3.17 -22.28 5.70
CA GLY A 83 -1.98 -22.06 6.51
C GLY A 83 -0.98 -21.07 5.89
N VAL A 84 -1.45 -20.19 5.01
CA VAL A 84 -0.61 -19.18 4.35
C VAL A 84 -0.66 -17.87 5.12
N ASN A 85 0.49 -17.28 5.40
CA ASN A 85 0.57 -15.99 6.10
C ASN A 85 0.13 -14.84 5.17
N ILE A 86 -0.44 -13.78 5.75
CA ILE A 86 -0.86 -12.61 4.98
C ILE A 86 -0.32 -11.33 5.63
N VAL A 87 0.27 -10.48 4.79
CA VAL A 87 0.48 -9.07 5.11
C VAL A 87 -0.53 -8.22 4.32
N LEU A 88 -1.47 -7.59 5.01
CA LEU A 88 -2.45 -6.68 4.42
C LEU A 88 -1.95 -5.24 4.57
N THR A 89 -2.00 -4.50 3.47
CA THR A 89 -1.67 -3.08 3.46
C THR A 89 -2.85 -2.20 3.09
N THR A 90 -3.01 -1.11 3.84
CA THR A 90 -4.05 -0.12 3.57
C THR A 90 -3.49 1.30 3.58
N GLY A 91 -4.19 2.20 2.87
CA GLY A 91 -3.81 3.60 2.73
C GLY A 91 -4.39 4.55 3.78
N THR A 92 -5.38 4.12 4.58
CA THR A 92 -6.13 5.01 5.47
C THR A 92 -6.33 4.41 6.85
N VAL A 93 -6.50 5.27 7.86
CA VAL A 93 -6.80 4.83 9.24
C VAL A 93 -8.11 4.05 9.30
N THR A 94 -9.14 4.49 8.56
CA THR A 94 -10.44 3.81 8.51
C THR A 94 -10.33 2.41 7.91
N SER A 95 -9.60 2.25 6.81
CA SER A 95 -9.33 0.91 6.24
C SER A 95 -8.56 0.03 7.22
N ALA A 96 -7.58 0.59 7.93
CA ALA A 96 -6.83 -0.15 8.96
C ALA A 96 -7.72 -0.60 10.13
N GLN A 97 -8.64 0.25 10.59
CA GLN A 97 -9.62 -0.11 11.61
C GLN A 97 -10.55 -1.24 11.14
N VAL A 98 -11.03 -1.16 9.90
CA VAL A 98 -11.87 -2.22 9.33
C VAL A 98 -11.10 -3.53 9.20
N ALA A 99 -9.83 -3.48 8.78
CA ALA A 99 -8.97 -4.66 8.75
C ALA A 99 -8.81 -5.28 10.15
N GLU A 100 -8.55 -4.45 11.17
CA GLU A 100 -8.43 -4.88 12.56
C GLU A 100 -9.75 -5.51 13.08
N GLU A 101 -10.89 -4.85 12.86
CA GLU A 101 -12.20 -5.33 13.31
C GLU A 101 -12.61 -6.66 12.66
N ARG A 102 -12.25 -6.87 11.38
CA ARG A 102 -12.67 -8.04 10.60
C ARG A 102 -11.70 -9.20 10.66
N LEU A 103 -10.40 -8.92 10.69
CA LEU A 103 -9.36 -9.93 10.58
C LEU A 103 -8.53 -10.06 11.85
N GLY A 104 -8.42 -8.98 12.64
CA GLY A 104 -7.68 -8.93 13.90
C GLY A 104 -6.25 -9.45 13.76
N ASP A 105 -5.80 -10.18 14.78
CA ASP A 105 -4.45 -10.75 14.83
C ASP A 105 -4.23 -11.95 13.89
N ARG A 106 -5.24 -12.37 13.11
CA ARG A 106 -5.08 -13.48 12.13
C ARG A 106 -4.17 -13.10 10.96
N ILE A 107 -3.97 -11.80 10.73
CA ILE A 107 -3.11 -11.27 9.69
C ILE A 107 -2.09 -10.30 10.26
N ILE A 108 -1.10 -9.93 9.45
CA ILE A 108 -0.25 -8.79 9.73
C ILE A 108 -0.79 -7.59 8.96
N HIS A 109 -1.25 -6.56 9.66
CA HIS A 109 -1.58 -5.30 9.03
C HIS A 109 -0.39 -4.33 9.08
N GLN A 110 -0.04 -3.71 7.96
CA GLN A 110 0.92 -2.61 7.88
C GLN A 110 0.39 -1.49 6.96
N TYR A 111 0.59 -0.21 7.29
CA TYR A 111 0.30 0.85 6.32
C TYR A 111 1.14 0.71 5.06
N VAL A 112 0.51 0.92 3.90
CA VAL A 112 1.20 0.87 2.59
C VAL A 112 2.39 1.84 2.61
N PRO A 113 3.59 1.41 2.17
CA PRO A 113 4.75 2.29 2.08
C PRO A 113 4.46 3.45 1.13
N LEU A 114 5.17 4.57 1.34
CA LEU A 114 5.21 5.66 0.37
C LEU A 114 5.78 5.14 -0.94
N ASP A 115 5.28 5.67 -2.06
CA ASP A 115 5.76 5.38 -3.41
C ASP A 115 7.13 6.06 -3.67
N LEU A 116 8.10 5.63 -2.87
CA LEU A 116 9.48 6.05 -2.88
C LEU A 116 10.33 4.80 -2.88
N LYS A 117 11.29 4.73 -3.81
CA LYS A 117 12.18 3.57 -3.96
C LYS A 117 12.74 3.05 -2.63
N PRO A 118 13.27 3.88 -1.71
CA PRO A 118 13.80 3.37 -0.44
C PRO A 118 12.75 2.74 0.48
N ALA A 119 11.51 3.26 0.48
CA ALA A 119 10.44 2.74 1.33
C ALA A 119 9.89 1.44 0.77
N VAL A 120 9.65 1.38 -0.54
CA VAL A 120 9.20 0.17 -1.24
C VAL A 120 10.27 -0.92 -1.15
N SER A 121 11.55 -0.60 -1.38
CA SER A 121 12.65 -1.56 -1.22
C SER A 121 12.69 -2.15 0.19
N ARG A 122 12.66 -1.33 1.25
CA ARG A 122 12.64 -1.83 2.63
C ARG A 122 11.45 -2.74 2.92
N PHE A 123 10.27 -2.35 2.43
CA PHE A 123 9.06 -3.16 2.58
C PHE A 123 9.23 -4.54 1.93
N LEU A 124 9.67 -4.58 0.68
CA LEU A 124 9.85 -5.82 -0.07
C LEU A 124 11.02 -6.66 0.44
N ASP A 125 12.13 -6.04 0.84
CA ASP A 125 13.30 -6.71 1.41
C ASP A 125 12.99 -7.36 2.76
N HIS A 126 12.16 -6.70 3.59
CA HIS A 126 11.70 -7.25 4.87
C HIS A 126 10.64 -8.33 4.66
N TRP A 127 9.56 -8.00 3.95
CA TRP A 127 8.42 -8.89 3.82
C TRP A 127 8.61 -9.98 2.80
N ARG A 128 9.43 -9.85 1.75
CA ARG A 128 9.70 -10.88 0.73
C ARG A 128 8.49 -11.69 0.26
N PRO A 129 7.35 -11.06 -0.12
CA PRO A 129 6.12 -11.79 -0.40
C PRO A 129 6.28 -12.76 -1.58
N ASP A 130 5.63 -13.91 -1.48
CA ASP A 130 5.61 -14.97 -2.50
C ASP A 130 4.56 -14.68 -3.60
N LEU A 131 3.53 -13.92 -3.25
CA LEU A 131 2.50 -13.42 -4.16
C LEU A 131 2.03 -12.04 -3.69
N ALA A 132 1.71 -11.17 -4.65
CA ALA A 132 1.06 -9.88 -4.40
C ALA A 132 -0.32 -9.83 -5.05
N ILE A 133 -1.34 -9.44 -4.29
CA ILE A 133 -2.71 -9.20 -4.75
C ILE A 133 -3.05 -7.74 -4.49
N ILE A 134 -3.47 -7.02 -5.53
CA ILE A 134 -3.85 -5.62 -5.42
C ILE A 134 -5.34 -5.54 -5.74
N ALA A 135 -6.12 -5.06 -4.78
CA ALA A 135 -7.54 -4.79 -4.95
C ALA A 135 -7.72 -3.32 -5.35
N GLU A 136 -8.14 -3.10 -6.60
CA GLU A 136 -8.51 -1.80 -7.15
C GLU A 136 -9.93 -1.90 -7.72
N SER A 137 -10.81 -0.97 -7.34
CA SER A 137 -12.08 -0.74 -8.02
C SER A 137 -11.94 0.34 -9.09
N GLU A 138 -12.53 0.13 -10.27
CA GLU A 138 -12.69 1.16 -11.33
C GLU A 138 -13.64 2.31 -10.91
#